data_AF-A0A9Q3IH45-F1
#
_entry.id   AF-A0A9Q3IH45-F1
#
_cell.length_a   1.000
_cell.length_b   1.000
_cell.length_c   1.000
_cell.angle_alpha   90.00
_cell.angle_beta   90.00
_cell.angle_gamma   90.00
#
_symmetry.space_group_name_H-M   'P 1'
#
loop_
_entity.id
_entity.type
_entity.pdbx_description
1 polymer ?
#
loop_
_entity_poly.entity_id
_entity_poly.type
_entity_poly.pdbx_seq_one_letter_code
_entity_poly.pdbx_strand_id
1 'polypeptide(L)'
;MYNKEKTPVSDMDGLEIFLNNPMKFATDIPELKANGSNFSDWEKALDAISLYGFDIPRFTQDLSNFYTLGQATKAICFLIQRSVSKDLVEMIDTKINPKIFFQKLCENLKHNSRMIQLELMMELLELYNIG
;
A
#
# COMPACT_ATOMS: atom_id res chain seq x y z
N MET A 1 6.46 23.59 34.98
CA MET A 1 7.12 23.51 33.66
C MET A 1 7.29 22.04 33.32
N TYR A 2 6.49 21.51 32.40
CA TYR A 2 6.59 20.11 31.99
C TYR A 2 7.70 19.98 30.94
N ASN A 3 8.89 19.56 31.36
CA ASN A 3 9.89 19.04 30.45
C ASN A 3 9.49 17.59 30.11
N LYS A 4 8.83 17.41 28.96
CA LYS A 4 8.81 16.10 28.31
C LYS A 4 10.17 15.93 27.66
N GLU A 5 11.05 15.22 28.34
CA GLU A 5 12.26 14.66 27.75
C GLU A 5 11.85 13.86 26.52
N LYS A 6 12.27 14.33 25.34
CA LYS A 6 12.24 13.54 24.12
C LYS A 6 13.28 12.44 24.32
N THR A 7 12.82 11.23 24.60
CA THR A 7 13.66 10.03 24.51
C THR A 7 14.27 9.97 23.10
N PRO A 8 15.59 9.73 22.98
CA PRO A 8 16.24 9.63 21.68
C PRO A 8 15.73 8.37 20.99
N VAL A 9 15.12 8.55 19.83
CA VAL A 9 14.61 7.46 18.97
C VAL A 9 15.78 6.81 18.21
N SER A 10 16.84 6.37 18.91
CA SER A 10 18.02 5.79 18.24
C SER A 10 18.25 4.30 18.44
N ASP A 11 17.54 3.62 19.35
CA ASP A 11 17.95 2.26 19.75
C ASP A 11 16.85 1.18 19.69
N MET A 12 15.63 1.50 19.24
CA MET A 12 14.66 0.46 18.88
C MET A 12 14.81 0.12 17.40
N ASP A 13 14.99 -1.17 17.09
CA ASP A 13 14.92 -1.69 15.73
C ASP A 13 13.63 -1.17 15.07
N GLY A 14 13.70 -0.73 13.81
CA GLY A 14 12.52 -0.26 13.08
C GLY A 14 11.36 -1.26 13.12
N LEU A 15 11.70 -2.55 13.21
CA LEU A 15 10.79 -3.67 13.45
C LEU A 15 10.07 -3.59 14.79
N GLU A 16 10.77 -3.28 15.88
CA GLU A 16 10.20 -3.20 17.22
C GLU A 16 9.24 -2.00 17.34
N ILE A 17 9.60 -0.85 16.76
CA ILE A 17 8.70 0.32 16.68
C ILE A 17 7.45 -0.03 15.84
N PHE A 18 7.65 -0.76 14.74
CA PHE A 18 6.59 -1.15 13.83
C PHE A 18 5.62 -2.16 14.45
N LEU A 19 6.13 -3.19 15.11
CA LEU A 19 5.31 -4.20 15.79
C LEU A 19 4.53 -3.59 16.97
N ASN A 20 5.13 -2.62 17.69
CA ASN A 20 4.49 -1.96 18.82
C ASN A 20 3.45 -0.90 18.41
N ASN A 21 3.63 -0.23 17.27
CA ASN A 21 2.69 0.80 16.81
C ASN A 21 2.66 0.94 15.27
N PRO A 22 2.02 0.00 14.56
CA PRO A 22 1.92 0.06 13.10
C PRO A 22 1.12 1.26 12.60
N MET A 23 0.22 1.82 13.43
CA MET A 23 -0.56 3.02 13.11
C MET A 23 0.31 4.26 12.86
N LYS A 24 1.51 4.33 13.46
CA LYS A 24 2.46 5.43 13.24
C LYS A 24 2.95 5.48 11.78
N PHE A 25 3.02 4.33 11.14
CA PHE A 25 3.47 4.20 9.74
C PHE A 25 2.30 4.28 8.76
N ALA A 26 1.07 4.07 9.22
CA ALA A 26 -0.13 4.18 8.38
C ALA A 26 -0.37 5.60 7.87
N THR A 27 0.07 6.63 8.60
CA THR A 27 -0.04 8.03 8.15
C THR A 27 0.90 8.39 7.01
N ASP A 28 1.96 7.59 6.83
CA ASP A 28 2.98 7.82 5.81
C ASP A 28 2.63 7.13 4.47
N ILE A 29 1.56 6.32 4.45
CA ILE A 29 1.03 5.70 3.24
C ILE A 29 -0.19 6.51 2.77
N PRO A 30 -0.16 7.08 1.55
CA PRO A 30 -1.34 7.75 1.00
C PRO A 30 -2.48 6.74 0.83
N GLU A 31 -3.74 7.16 0.96
CA GLU A 31 -4.85 6.26 0.62
C GLU A 31 -4.86 5.96 -0.88
N LEU A 32 -4.85 4.67 -1.25
CA LEU A 32 -4.97 4.19 -2.61
C LEU A 32 -6.39 4.45 -3.10
N LYS A 33 -6.50 5.29 -4.12
CA LYS A 33 -7.76 5.66 -4.73
C LYS A 33 -8.39 4.48 -5.46
N ALA A 34 -9.72 4.43 -5.50
CA ALA A 34 -10.47 3.37 -6.16
C ALA A 34 -10.09 3.17 -7.64
N ASN A 35 -9.77 4.28 -8.31
CA ASN A 35 -9.35 4.32 -9.71
C ASN A 35 -7.86 3.98 -9.92
N GLY A 36 -7.10 3.71 -8.86
CA GLY A 36 -5.68 3.37 -8.94
C GLY A 36 -4.75 4.49 -9.41
N SER A 37 -5.23 5.73 -9.54
CA SER A 37 -4.45 6.84 -10.12
C SER A 37 -3.17 7.17 -9.36
N ASN A 38 -3.09 6.84 -8.07
CA ASN A 38 -1.92 7.03 -7.22
C ASN A 38 -1.21 5.71 -6.85
N PHE A 39 -1.42 4.64 -7.61
CA PHE A 39 -0.87 3.31 -7.29
C PHE A 39 0.66 3.32 -7.15
N SER A 40 1.38 4.00 -8.05
CA SER A 40 2.85 4.10 -7.97
C SER A 40 3.33 4.77 -6.68
N ASP A 41 2.64 5.81 -6.21
CA ASP A 41 3.04 6.54 -5.01
C ASP A 41 2.72 5.73 -3.75
N TRP A 42 1.58 5.04 -3.77
CA TRP A 42 1.20 4.07 -2.74
C TRP A 42 2.19 2.91 -2.62
N GLU A 43 2.60 2.32 -3.75
CA GLU A 43 3.56 1.22 -3.83
C GLU A 43 4.94 1.64 -3.28
N LYS A 44 5.43 2.81 -3.67
CA LYS A 44 6.69 3.37 -3.14
C LYS A 44 6.64 3.61 -1.63
N ALA A 45 5.52 4.08 -1.10
CA ALA A 45 5.36 4.29 0.34
C ALA A 45 5.40 2.96 1.12
N LEU A 46 4.77 1.91 0.58
CA LEU A 46 4.85 0.57 1.16
C LEU A 46 6.27 -0.01 1.12
N ASP A 47 6.99 0.16 0.02
CA ASP A 47 8.39 -0.27 -0.10
C ASP A 47 9.30 0.47 0.89
N ALA A 48 9.09 1.78 1.07
CA ALA A 48 9.85 2.56 2.05
C ALA A 48 9.62 2.05 3.47
N ILE A 49 8.37 1.85 3.88
CA ILE A 49 8.03 1.31 5.20
C ILE A 49 8.57 -0.10 5.37
N SER A 50 8.55 -0.92 4.31
CA SER A 50 9.06 -2.29 4.38
C SER A 50 10.59 -2.32 4.54
N LEU A 51 11.29 -1.39 3.91
CA LEU A 51 12.72 -1.19 4.10
C LEU A 51 13.03 -0.72 5.52
N TYR A 52 12.34 0.32 6.02
CA TYR A 52 12.58 0.85 7.37
C TYR A 52 12.15 -0.10 8.49
N GLY A 53 11.04 -0.82 8.30
CA GLY A 53 10.43 -1.67 9.31
C GLY A 53 10.95 -3.10 9.31
N PHE A 54 11.40 -3.62 8.16
CA PHE A 54 11.75 -5.04 8.02
C PHE A 54 13.07 -5.29 7.28
N ASP A 55 13.78 -4.25 6.85
CA ASP A 55 14.97 -4.37 5.99
C ASP A 55 14.72 -5.14 4.69
N ILE A 56 13.49 -5.04 4.14
CA ILE A 56 13.11 -5.68 2.88
C ILE A 56 12.97 -4.61 1.78
N PRO A 57 13.97 -4.47 0.90
CA PRO A 57 13.87 -3.57 -0.24
C PRO A 57 12.90 -4.12 -1.28
N ARG A 58 12.18 -3.22 -1.98
CA ARG A 58 11.31 -3.57 -3.12
C ARG A 58 10.28 -4.66 -2.77
N PHE A 59 9.72 -4.56 -1.57
CA PHE A 59 8.77 -5.52 -1.02
C PHE A 59 7.64 -5.87 -1.99
N THR A 60 7.04 -4.85 -2.59
CA THR A 60 5.89 -4.94 -3.49
C THR A 60 6.20 -5.56 -4.86
N GLN A 61 7.48 -5.62 -5.27
CA GLN A 61 7.90 -6.17 -6.56
C GLN A 61 7.93 -7.70 -6.58
N ASP A 62 8.12 -8.33 -5.42
CA ASP A 62 8.14 -9.79 -5.31
C ASP A 62 7.18 -10.27 -4.22
N LEU A 63 6.10 -10.94 -4.63
CA LEU A 63 5.12 -11.53 -3.73
C LEU A 63 5.72 -12.63 -2.83
N SER A 64 6.91 -13.13 -3.15
CA SER A 64 7.66 -14.06 -2.28
C SER A 64 8.11 -13.39 -0.97
N ASN A 65 8.27 -12.07 -0.96
CA ASN A 65 8.62 -11.29 0.23
C ASN A 65 7.55 -11.39 1.33
N PHE A 66 6.30 -11.71 1.00
CA PHE A 66 5.29 -11.96 2.03
C PHE A 66 5.62 -13.18 2.91
N TYR A 67 6.44 -14.12 2.42
CA TYR A 67 6.86 -15.28 3.20
C TYR A 67 8.03 -14.97 4.14
N THR A 68 8.78 -13.89 3.90
CA THR A 68 9.93 -13.51 4.73
C THR A 68 9.52 -12.65 5.93
N LEU A 69 8.29 -12.12 5.94
CA LEU A 69 7.79 -11.21 6.98
C LEU A 69 7.55 -11.85 8.35
N GLY A 70 7.32 -13.16 8.44
CA GLY A 70 7.06 -13.82 9.73
C GLY A 70 5.99 -13.11 10.59
N GLN A 71 6.37 -12.60 11.75
CA GLN A 71 5.47 -11.87 12.67
C GLN A 71 4.99 -10.51 12.14
N ALA A 72 5.78 -9.86 11.27
CA ALA A 72 5.45 -8.58 10.65
C ALA A 72 4.30 -8.69 9.62
N THR A 73 3.99 -9.91 9.18
CA THR A 73 2.93 -10.17 8.19
C THR A 73 1.66 -9.45 8.59
N LYS A 74 1.13 -9.68 9.80
CA LYS A 74 -0.14 -9.07 10.24
C LYS A 74 -0.14 -7.55 10.19
N ALA A 75 1.00 -6.93 10.51
CA ALA A 75 1.10 -5.49 10.60
C ALA A 75 1.24 -4.83 9.21
N ILE A 76 1.96 -5.43 8.25
CA ILE A 76 1.90 -4.94 6.85
C ILE A 76 0.51 -5.13 6.24
N CYS A 77 -0.20 -6.20 6.61
CA CYS A 77 -1.56 -6.44 6.11
C CYS A 77 -2.51 -5.35 6.57
N PHE A 78 -2.42 -5.01 7.85
CA PHE A 78 -3.19 -3.94 8.44
C PHE A 78 -2.92 -2.61 7.72
N LEU A 79 -1.66 -2.33 7.38
CA LEU A 79 -1.30 -1.15 6.60
C LEU A 79 -1.90 -1.15 5.20
N ILE A 80 -1.75 -2.25 4.47
CA ILE A 80 -2.31 -2.39 3.12
C ILE A 80 -3.84 -2.22 3.18
N GLN A 81 -4.53 -2.93 4.06
CA GLN A 81 -6.00 -2.84 4.19
C GLN A 81 -6.47 -1.44 4.58
N ARG A 82 -5.72 -0.74 5.42
CA ARG A 82 -6.12 0.60 5.91
C ARG A 82 -5.76 1.72 4.94
N SER A 83 -4.77 1.50 4.08
CA SER A 83 -4.35 2.46 3.06
C SER A 83 -5.02 2.22 1.71
N VAL A 84 -6.06 1.40 1.65
CA VAL A 84 -6.85 1.14 0.44
C VAL A 84 -8.25 1.72 0.62
N SER A 85 -8.78 2.38 -0.42
CA SER A 85 -10.13 2.94 -0.38
C SER A 85 -11.16 1.85 -0.07
N LYS A 86 -12.21 2.21 0.67
CA LYS A 86 -13.26 1.26 1.06
C LYS A 86 -13.87 0.52 -0.12
N ASP A 87 -14.07 1.21 -1.25
CA ASP A 87 -14.60 0.62 -2.47
C ASP A 87 -13.75 -0.57 -2.97
N LEU A 88 -12.42 -0.45 -2.93
CA LEU A 88 -11.51 -1.53 -3.31
C LEU A 88 -11.49 -2.66 -2.28
N VAL A 89 -11.62 -2.32 -0.99
CA VAL A 89 -11.71 -3.31 0.08
C VAL A 89 -12.99 -4.13 -0.03
N GLU A 90 -14.12 -3.52 -0.37
CA GLU A 90 -15.39 -4.23 -0.56
C GLU A 90 -15.38 -5.16 -1.78
N MET A 91 -14.59 -4.82 -2.81
CA MET A 91 -14.37 -5.68 -3.97
C MET A 91 -13.48 -6.90 -3.68
N ILE A 92 -12.73 -6.90 -2.58
CA ILE A 92 -11.76 -7.96 -2.25
C ILE A 92 -12.09 -8.54 -0.88
N ASP A 93 -12.54 -9.80 -0.85
CA ASP A 93 -12.81 -10.50 0.41
C ASP A 93 -11.60 -10.42 1.37
N THR A 94 -11.79 -9.70 2.48
CA THR A 94 -10.75 -9.37 3.47
C THR A 94 -10.41 -10.53 4.40
N LYS A 95 -11.16 -11.64 4.35
CA LYS A 95 -10.85 -12.89 5.08
C LYS A 95 -9.76 -13.71 4.41
N ILE A 96 -9.29 -13.26 3.25
CA ILE A 96 -8.28 -13.93 2.42
C ILE A 96 -6.86 -13.71 2.96
N ASN A 97 -5.96 -14.68 2.69
CA ASN A 97 -4.52 -14.57 2.95
C ASN A 97 -3.97 -13.23 2.42
N PRO A 98 -3.17 -12.49 3.21
CA PRO A 98 -2.60 -11.20 2.83
C PRO A 98 -1.95 -11.10 1.46
N LYS A 99 -1.19 -12.15 1.09
CA LYS A 99 -0.56 -12.25 -0.22
C LYS A 99 -1.61 -12.28 -1.32
N ILE A 100 -2.68 -13.04 -1.10
CA ILE A 100 -3.79 -13.15 -2.06
C ILE A 100 -4.61 -11.86 -2.07
N PHE A 101 -4.79 -11.16 -0.93
CA PHE A 101 -5.41 -9.83 -0.89
C PHE A 101 -4.62 -8.83 -1.75
N PHE A 102 -3.31 -8.72 -1.53
CA PHE A 102 -2.44 -7.83 -2.28
C PHE A 102 -2.39 -8.21 -3.77
N GLN A 103 -2.32 -9.51 -4.08
CA GLN A 103 -2.37 -9.98 -5.46
C GLN A 103 -3.68 -9.60 -6.16
N LYS A 104 -4.84 -9.85 -5.54
CA LYS A 104 -6.15 -9.46 -6.07
C LYS A 104 -6.29 -7.94 -6.22
N LEU A 105 -5.71 -7.18 -5.30
CA LEU A 105 -5.65 -5.72 -5.39
C LEU A 105 -4.88 -5.29 -6.64
N CYS A 106 -3.68 -5.84 -6.86
CA CYS A 106 -2.89 -5.57 -8.06
C CYS A 106 -3.61 -5.99 -9.35
N GLU A 107 -4.31 -7.13 -9.36
CA GLU A 107 -5.09 -7.61 -10.50
C GLU A 107 -6.25 -6.64 -10.81
N ASN A 108 -7.06 -6.29 -9.81
CA ASN A 108 -8.17 -5.35 -9.96
C ASN A 108 -7.71 -3.98 -10.44
N LEU A 109 -6.58 -3.48 -9.93
CA LEU A 109 -6.03 -2.18 -10.33
C LEU A 109 -5.43 -2.20 -11.73
N LYS A 110 -4.83 -3.32 -12.17
CA LYS A 110 -4.41 -3.50 -13.58
C LYS A 110 -5.61 -3.48 -14.53
N HIS A 111 -6.72 -4.09 -14.13
CA HIS A 111 -7.97 -4.03 -14.89
C HIS A 111 -8.54 -2.61 -14.91
N ASN A 112 -8.54 -1.92 -13.77
CA ASN A 112 -9.08 -0.56 -13.66
C ASN A 112 -8.23 0.48 -14.40
N SER A 113 -6.89 0.39 -14.30
CA SER A 113 -5.97 1.25 -15.05
C SER A 113 -6.14 1.08 -16.56
N ARG A 114 -6.40 -0.15 -17.02
CA ARG A 114 -6.66 -0.43 -18.44
C ARG A 114 -8.02 0.09 -18.89
N MET A 115 -9.03 0.05 -18.02
CA MET A 115 -10.34 0.65 -18.26
C MET A 115 -10.21 2.17 -18.41
N ILE A 116 -9.52 2.84 -17.49
CA ILE A 116 -9.27 4.29 -17.53
C ILE A 116 -8.46 4.67 -18.77
N GLN A 117 -7.45 3.87 -19.14
CA GLN A 117 -6.71 4.09 -20.40
C GLN A 117 -7.64 4.00 -21.62
N LEU A 118 -8.56 3.05 -21.64
CA LEU A 118 -9.54 2.93 -22.72
C LEU A 118 -10.54 4.10 -22.72
N GLU A 119 -11.03 4.52 -21.56
CA GLU A 119 -11.91 5.69 -21.44
C GLU A 119 -11.23 6.96 -21.95
N LEU A 120 -9.99 7.23 -21.52
CA LEU A 120 -9.19 8.35 -22.01
C LEU A 120 -8.91 8.26 -23.53
N MET A 121 -8.70 7.05 -24.05
CA MET A 121 -8.56 6.83 -25.49
C MET A 121 -9.86 7.09 -26.24
N MET A 122 -11.02 6.71 -25.69
CA MET A 122 -12.33 7.00 -26.28
C MET A 122 -12.62 8.50 -26.26
N GLU A 123 -12.38 9.19 -25.14
CA GLU A 123 -12.52 10.64 -25.04
C GLU A 123 -11.61 11.36 -26.04
N LEU A 124 -10.36 10.91 -26.20
CA LEU A 124 -9.47 11.41 -27.25
C LEU A 124 -10.05 11.16 -28.64
N LEU A 125 -10.51 9.95 -28.95
CA LEU A 125 -11.11 9.64 -30.24
C LEU A 125 -12.36 10.49 -30.53
N GLU A 126 -13.21 10.75 -29.54
CA GLU A 126 -14.36 11.64 -29.66
C GLU A 126 -13.94 13.08 -29.96
N LEU A 127 -12.90 13.59 -29.29
CA LEU A 127 -12.34 14.92 -29.58
C LEU A 127 -11.78 15.01 -31.00
N TYR A 128 -11.17 13.94 -31.52
CA TYR A 128 -10.63 13.89 -32.89
C TYR A 128 -11.69 13.64 -33.98
N ASN A 129 -12.85 13.05 -33.64
CA ASN A 129 -13.95 12.81 -34.60
C ASN A 129 -14.89 14.02 -34.77
N ILE A 130 -14.66 15.11 -34.04
CA ILE A 130 -15.39 16.39 -34.17
C ILE A 130 -14.55 17.41 -35.00
N GLY A 131 -13.44 16.98 -35.60
CA GLY A 131 -12.57 17.78 -36.49
C GLY A 131 -12.90 17.66 -37.96
#